data_AF-A0A965C2Q4-F1
#
_entry.id   AF-A0A965C2Q4-F1
#
_cell.length_a   1.000
_cell.length_b   1.000
_cell.length_c   1.000
_cell.angle_alpha   90.00
_cell.angle_beta   90.00
_cell.angle_gamma   90.00
#
_symmetry.space_group_name_H-M   'P 1'
#
loop_
_entity.id
_entity.type
_entity.pdbx_description
1 polymer ?
#
loop_
_entity_poly.entity_id
_entity_poly.type
_entity_poly.pdbx_seq_one_letter_code
_entity_poly.pdbx_strand_id
1 'polypeptide(L)' 'MSISATQAADLALLLREASRAEILPRFRRLGADAVRAKSGPLDLVTDADEAAERVITAGLEKLFPGCVV' A
#
# COMPACT_ATOMS: atom_id res chain seq x y z
N MET A 1 -6.99 -13.75 16.89
CA MET A 1 -6.45 -12.39 17.03
C MET A 1 -7.54 -11.43 16.54
N SER A 2 -7.97 -10.46 17.35
CA SER A 2 -8.99 -9.49 16.96
C SER A 2 -8.41 -8.08 17.10
N ILE A 3 -8.62 -7.23 16.09
CA ILE A 3 -8.32 -5.80 16.17
C ILE A 3 -9.53 -5.05 16.74
N SER A 4 -9.28 -3.98 17.51
CA SER A 4 -10.34 -3.11 18.02
C SER A 4 -10.90 -2.22 16.91
N ALA A 5 -12.08 -1.61 17.16
CA ALA A 5 -12.65 -0.63 16.23
C ALA A 5 -11.73 0.57 16.01
N THR A 6 -11.02 1.01 17.05
CA THR A 6 -10.02 2.08 16.96
C THR A 6 -8.85 1.66 16.09
N GLN A 7 -8.30 0.46 16.29
CA GLN A 7 -7.21 -0.06 15.46
C GLN A 7 -7.61 -0.21 13.99
N ALA A 8 -8.87 -0.61 13.72
CA ALA A 8 -9.39 -0.67 12.37
C ALA A 8 -9.53 0.73 11.75
N ALA A 9 -9.92 1.74 12.53
CA ALA A 9 -9.97 3.13 12.08
C ALA A 9 -8.56 3.69 11.78
N ASP A 10 -7.57 3.41 12.64
CA ASP A 10 -6.18 3.82 12.44
C ASP A 10 -5.58 3.19 11.19
N LEU A 11 -5.85 1.89 10.97
CA LEU A 11 -5.46 1.21 9.73
C LEU A 11 -6.12 1.84 8.51
N ALA A 12 -7.42 2.17 8.58
CA ALA A 12 -8.11 2.82 7.48
C ALA A 12 -7.53 4.21 7.16
N LEU A 13 -7.08 4.96 8.18
CA LEU A 13 -6.38 6.23 7.99
C LEU A 13 -5.02 6.02 7.31
N LEU A 14 -4.23 5.04 7.75
CA LEU A 14 -2.96 4.69 7.11
C LEU A 14 -3.14 4.36 5.62
N LEU A 15 -4.13 3.53 5.28
CA LEU A 15 -4.43 3.16 3.89
C LEU A 15 -4.85 4.38 3.05
N ARG A 16 -5.60 5.31 3.65
CA ARG A 16 -5.98 6.57 2.98
C ARG A 16 -4.76 7.44 2.70
N GLU A 17 -3.84 7.58 3.64
CA GLU A 17 -2.64 8.38 3.44
C GLU A 17 -1.70 7.75 2.41
N ALA A 18 -1.48 6.44 2.45
CA ALA A 18 -0.70 5.74 1.43
C ALA A 18 -1.32 5.92 0.02
N SER A 19 -2.66 5.83 -0.07
CA SER A 19 -3.37 6.06 -1.33
C SER A 19 -3.23 7.49 -1.83
N ARG A 20 -3.32 8.48 -0.94
CA ARG A 20 -3.17 9.91 -1.28
C ARG A 20 -1.75 10.25 -1.73
N ALA A 21 -0.76 9.68 -1.07
CA ALA A 21 0.65 9.92 -1.37
C ALA A 21 1.09 9.21 -2.64
N GLU A 22 0.71 7.93 -2.82
CA GLU A 22 1.34 7.08 -3.84
C GLU A 22 0.43 6.72 -5.00
N ILE A 23 -0.85 6.45 -4.75
CA ILE A 23 -1.78 5.94 -5.77
C ILE A 23 -2.43 7.09 -6.54
N LEU A 24 -3.08 8.03 -5.85
CA LEU A 24 -3.88 9.10 -6.49
C LEU A 24 -3.08 9.98 -7.47
N PRO A 25 -1.83 10.39 -7.19
CA PRO A 25 -1.05 11.21 -8.13
C PRO A 25 -0.73 10.48 -9.45
N ARG A 26 -0.63 9.15 -9.38
CA ARG A 26 -0.26 8.27 -10.50
C ARG A 26 -1.48 7.64 -11.19
N PHE A 27 -2.65 7.72 -10.57
CA PHE A 27 -3.88 7.16 -11.10
C PHE A 27 -4.19 7.73 -12.49
N ARG A 28 -4.36 6.85 -13.49
CA ARG A 28 -4.56 7.19 -14.90
C ARG A 28 -3.43 8.03 -15.54
N ARG A 29 -2.26 8.06 -14.90
CA ARG A 29 -1.07 8.83 -15.33
C ARG A 29 0.21 7.98 -15.28
N LEU A 30 0.09 6.65 -15.22
CA LEU A 30 1.22 5.74 -15.26
C LEU A 30 1.85 5.75 -16.66
N GLY A 31 3.16 5.98 -16.73
CA GLY A 31 3.94 5.75 -17.95
C GLY A 31 4.05 4.27 -18.26
N ALA A 32 4.40 3.94 -19.52
CA ALA A 32 4.56 2.54 -19.95
C ALA A 32 5.59 1.77 -19.11
N ASP A 33 6.65 2.46 -18.66
CA ASP A 33 7.72 1.86 -17.85
C ASP A 33 7.35 1.70 -16.36
N ALA A 34 6.23 2.27 -15.92
CA ALA A 34 5.77 2.22 -14.54
C ALA A 34 4.89 1.00 -14.23
N VAL A 35 4.74 0.08 -15.19
CA VAL A 35 3.99 -1.17 -15.07
C VAL A 35 4.93 -2.34 -15.38
N ARG A 36 5.02 -3.29 -14.47
CA ARG A 36 5.92 -4.45 -14.55
C ARG A 36 5.16 -5.74 -14.28
N ALA A 37 5.58 -6.84 -14.89
CA ALA A 37 5.07 -8.17 -14.54
C ALA A 37 5.98 -8.80 -13.47
N LYS A 38 5.40 -9.30 -12.37
CA LYS A 38 6.13 -10.01 -11.32
C LYS A 38 6.45 -11.44 -11.75
N SER A 39 5.45 -12.32 -11.76
CA SER A 39 5.63 -13.76 -12.09
C SER A 39 5.03 -14.18 -13.44
N GLY A 40 4.20 -13.33 -14.06
CA GLY A 40 3.56 -13.64 -15.34
C GLY A 40 2.77 -12.47 -15.92
N PRO A 41 2.25 -12.60 -17.15
CA PRO A 41 1.60 -11.49 -17.88
C PRO A 41 0.29 -10.98 -17.26
N LEU A 42 -0.31 -11.74 -16.34
CA LEU A 42 -1.50 -11.35 -15.59
C LEU A 42 -1.18 -10.85 -14.17
N ASP A 43 0.09 -10.92 -13.77
CA ASP A 43 0.58 -10.53 -12.45
C ASP A 43 1.34 -9.21 -12.56
N LEU A 44 0.57 -8.15 -12.84
CA LEU A 44 1.09 -6.81 -13.03
C LEU A 44 1.18 -6.08 -11.69
N VAL A 45 2.27 -5.33 -11.55
CA VAL A 45 2.49 -4.39 -10.45
C VAL A 45 2.90 -3.05 -11.04
N THR A 46 2.53 -1.99 -10.35
CA THR A 46 2.93 -0.63 -10.72
C THR A 46 3.88 -0.03 -9.71
N ASP A 47 4.62 1.00 -10.12
CA ASP A 47 5.45 1.78 -9.19
C ASP A 47 4.62 2.36 -8.03
N ALA A 48 3.34 2.65 -8.27
CA ALA A 48 2.41 3.13 -7.26
C ALA A 48 2.11 2.05 -6.21
N ASP A 49 1.95 0.79 -6.63
CA ASP A 49 1.68 -0.32 -5.71
C ASP A 49 2.88 -0.58 -4.81
N GLU A 50 4.10 -0.67 -5.37
CA GLU A 50 5.32 -0.88 -4.58
C GLU A 50 5.60 0.28 -3.62
N ALA A 51 5.33 1.51 -4.05
CA ALA A 51 5.47 2.68 -3.18
C ALA A 51 4.43 2.68 -2.05
N ALA A 52 3.18 2.34 -2.34
CA ALA A 52 2.13 2.21 -1.34
C ALA A 52 2.44 1.09 -0.34
N GLU A 53 2.93 -0.07 -0.80
CA GLU A 53 3.36 -1.18 0.05
C GLU A 53 4.44 -0.74 1.06
N ARG A 54 5.43 0.05 0.62
CA ARG A 54 6.48 0.59 1.51
C ARG A 54 5.88 1.49 2.62
N VAL A 55 4.95 2.36 2.28
CA VAL A 55 4.29 3.26 3.25
C VAL A 55 3.43 2.46 4.23
N ILE A 56 2.64 1.51 3.73
CA ILE A 56 1.74 0.68 4.53
C ILE A 56 2.56 -0.20 5.48
N THR A 57 3.62 -0.85 5.00
CA THR A 57 4.51 -1.68 5.82
C THR A 57 5.08 -0.89 7.00
N ALA A 58 5.68 0.27 6.72
CA ALA A 58 6.24 1.13 7.77
C ALA A 58 5.18 1.66 8.75
N GLY A 59 3.92 1.82 8.31
CA GLY A 59 2.81 2.21 9.16
C GLY A 59 2.29 1.05 10.03
N LEU A 60 2.20 -0.16 9.46
CA LEU A 60 1.76 -1.36 10.16
C LEU A 60 2.73 -1.75 11.28
N GLU A 61 4.04 -1.69 11.03
CA GLU A 61 5.07 -1.96 12.06
C GLU A 61 4.94 -1.01 13.27
N LYS A 62 4.48 0.22 13.04
CA LYS A 62 4.24 1.22 14.10
C LYS A 62 2.92 1.00 14.83
N LEU A 63 1.83 0.74 14.08
CA LEU A 63 0.49 0.55 14.65
C LEU A 63 0.36 -0.79 15.40
N PHE A 64 1.10 -1.81 14.95
CA PHE A 64 1.01 -3.16 15.47
C PHE A 64 2.42 -3.73 15.72
N PRO A 65 3.09 -3.35 16.83
CA PRO A 65 4.43 -3.86 17.13
C PRO A 65 4.49 -5.39 17.15
N GLY A 66 5.40 -5.96 16.37
CA GLY A 66 5.57 -7.41 16.22
C GLY A 66 4.62 -8.07 15.20
N CYS A 67 3.88 -7.30 14.40
CA CYS A 67 3.19 -7.84 13.24
C CYS A 67 4.18 -8.35 12.18
N VAL A 68 3.74 -9.31 11.37
CA VAL A 68 4.48 -9.80 10.21
C VAL A 68 3.87 -9.17 8.97
N VAL A 69 4.74 -8.66 8.08
CA VAL A 69 4.37 -8.03 6.80
C VAL A 69 5.15 -8.71 5.68
#